data_AF-A0A7J3QEJ2-F1
#
_entry.id   AF-A0A7J3QEJ2-F1
#
_cell.length_a   1.000
_cell.length_b   1.000
_cell.length_c   1.000
_cell.angle_alpha   90.00
_cell.angle_beta   90.00
_cell.angle_gamma   90.00
#
_symmetry.space_group_name_H-M   'P 1'
#
loop_
_entity.id
_entity.type
_entity.pdbx_description
1 polymer ?
#
loop_
_entity_poly.entity_id
_entity_poly.type
_entity_poly.pdbx_seq_one_letter_code
_entity_poly.pdbx_strand_id
1 'polypeptide(L)'
;MKHIAKAIDTLKKIGIEGIIIGSTCLDLTLNRRSIEGDIDLFVTSVSLIIEEEKIYKAAEENSWTIGTTSLGTPSITMNIYGEDISVDLYENVMDFYIPIEAIELCKRTSTINNVEVAYMALECWVV
;
A
#
# COMPACT_ATOMS: atom_id res chain seq x y z
N MET A 1 -13.06 -0.90 4.65
CA MET A 1 -12.62 0.36 3.99
C MET A 1 -12.02 1.39 4.93
N LYS A 2 -12.59 1.64 6.13
CA LYS A 2 -11.99 2.59 7.09
C LYS A 2 -10.53 2.27 7.44
N HIS A 3 -10.18 0.98 7.54
CA HIS A 3 -8.82 0.50 7.81
C HIS A 3 -7.86 0.90 6.68
N ILE A 4 -8.20 0.62 5.41
CA ILE A 4 -7.41 1.06 4.24
C ILE A 4 -7.18 2.57 4.28
N ALA A 5 -8.25 3.37 4.38
CA ALA A 5 -8.14 4.82 4.39
C ALA A 5 -7.20 5.30 5.51
N LYS A 6 -7.30 4.69 6.69
CA LYS A 6 -6.45 5.04 7.83
C LYS A 6 -5.00 4.59 7.64
N ALA A 7 -4.74 3.43 7.06
CA ALA A 7 -3.39 2.95 6.73
C ALA A 7 -2.72 3.90 5.74
N ILE A 8 -3.40 4.18 4.61
CA ILE A 8 -2.90 5.08 3.56
C ILE A 8 -2.67 6.50 4.08
N ASP A 9 -3.61 7.07 4.84
CA ASP A 9 -3.43 8.39 5.46
C ASP A 9 -2.23 8.43 6.41
N THR A 10 -2.00 7.35 7.16
CA THR A 10 -0.89 7.28 8.11
C THR A 10 0.45 7.18 7.41
N LEU A 11 0.56 6.36 6.35
CA LEU A 11 1.76 6.29 5.51
C LEU A 11 2.03 7.62 4.78
N LYS A 12 0.98 8.26 4.26
CA LYS A 12 1.11 9.56 3.59
C LYS A 12 1.69 10.64 4.51
N LYS A 13 1.31 10.65 5.79
CA LYS A 13 1.81 11.61 6.79
C LYS A 13 3.31 11.50 7.07
N ILE A 14 3.91 10.36 6.79
CA ILE A 14 5.36 10.14 6.89
C ILE A 14 6.06 10.20 5.52
N GLY A 15 5.34 10.62 4.47
CA GLY A 15 5.87 10.78 3.11
C GLY A 15 6.02 9.46 2.34
N ILE A 16 5.27 8.43 2.70
CA ILE A 16 5.13 7.20 1.92
C ILE A 16 3.78 7.26 1.20
N GLU A 17 3.82 7.48 -0.10
CA GLU A 17 2.66 7.51 -0.98
C GLU A 17 2.80 6.41 -2.03
N GLY A 18 1.66 5.87 -2.45
CA GLY A 18 1.64 4.79 -3.42
C GLY A 18 0.27 4.54 -3.99
N ILE A 19 0.22 3.51 -4.83
CA ILE A 19 -0.97 3.03 -5.52
C ILE A 19 -1.23 1.62 -5.03
N ILE A 20 -2.43 1.36 -4.54
CA ILE A 20 -2.82 0.02 -4.14
C ILE A 20 -2.87 -0.89 -5.38
N ILE A 21 -2.30 -2.08 -5.24
CA ILE A 21 -2.31 -3.14 -6.24
C ILE A 21 -2.92 -4.41 -5.63
N GLY A 22 -2.85 -5.53 -6.36
CA GLY A 22 -3.28 -6.83 -5.85
C GLY A 22 -4.77 -6.93 -5.53
N SER A 23 -5.10 -7.81 -4.59
CA SER A 23 -6.49 -8.20 -4.27
C SER A 23 -7.32 -7.03 -3.71
N THR A 24 -6.67 -6.10 -3.01
CA THR A 24 -7.35 -4.93 -2.43
C THR A 24 -7.98 -4.04 -3.51
N CYS A 25 -7.47 -4.04 -4.75
CA CYS A 25 -8.11 -3.35 -5.88
C CYS A 25 -9.54 -3.87 -6.18
N LEU A 26 -9.77 -5.16 -5.99
CA LEU A 26 -11.09 -5.79 -6.18
C LEU A 26 -12.05 -5.33 -5.08
N ASP A 27 -11.59 -5.32 -3.84
CA ASP A 27 -12.39 -4.87 -2.69
C ASP A 27 -12.78 -3.39 -2.83
N LEU A 28 -11.86 -2.55 -3.32
CA LEU A 28 -12.10 -1.15 -3.65
C LEU A 28 -13.13 -0.99 -4.76
N THR A 29 -12.96 -1.71 -5.87
CA THR A 29 -13.86 -1.62 -7.04
C THR A 29 -15.28 -2.10 -6.70
N LEU A 30 -15.41 -3.15 -5.89
CA LEU A 30 -16.69 -3.70 -5.46
C LEU A 30 -17.32 -2.97 -4.27
N ASN A 31 -16.67 -1.93 -3.73
CA ASN A 31 -17.10 -1.23 -2.51
C ASN A 31 -17.39 -2.20 -1.34
N ARG A 32 -16.53 -3.21 -1.15
CA ARG A 32 -16.67 -4.13 -0.02
C ARG A 32 -16.50 -3.40 1.30
N ARG A 33 -17.08 -3.94 2.39
CA ARG A 33 -17.02 -3.28 3.71
C ARG A 33 -15.71 -3.55 4.44
N SER A 34 -15.11 -4.72 4.22
CA SER A 34 -13.86 -5.19 4.81
C SER A 34 -12.89 -5.60 3.70
N ILE A 35 -11.60 -5.65 4.06
CA ILE A 35 -10.56 -6.29 3.26
C ILE A 35 -10.32 -7.69 3.80
N GLU A 36 -9.86 -8.58 2.94
CA GLU A 36 -9.30 -9.87 3.33
C GLU A 36 -7.80 -9.84 3.04
N GLY A 37 -6.98 -10.09 4.06
CA GLY A 37 -5.53 -10.10 3.92
C GLY A 37 -4.87 -8.73 4.08
N ASP A 38 -3.78 -8.57 3.35
CA ASP A 38 -2.83 -7.46 3.33
C ASP A 38 -3.18 -6.41 2.26
N ILE A 39 -2.60 -5.22 2.43
CA ILE A 39 -2.68 -4.13 1.45
C ILE A 39 -1.38 -4.11 0.66
N ASP A 40 -1.42 -4.56 -0.59
CA ASP A 40 -0.30 -4.41 -1.51
C ASP A 40 -0.20 -2.95 -1.98
N LEU A 41 0.89 -2.27 -1.63
CA LEU A 41 1.11 -0.87 -1.95
C LEU A 41 2.33 -0.71 -2.86
N PHE A 42 2.10 -0.31 -4.10
CA PHE A 42 3.16 0.12 -4.99
C PHE A 42 3.59 1.55 -4.65
N VAL A 43 4.74 1.70 -4.00
CA VAL A 43 5.25 2.97 -3.49
C VAL A 43 5.83 3.80 -4.63
N THR A 44 5.40 5.07 -4.70
CA THR A 44 5.78 6.02 -5.75
C THR A 44 6.51 7.25 -5.24
N SER A 45 6.55 7.47 -3.92
CA SER A 45 7.16 8.68 -3.33
C SER A 45 8.62 8.54 -2.93
N VAL A 46 9.08 7.33 -2.63
CA VAL A 46 10.42 7.03 -2.13
C VAL A 46 10.90 5.68 -2.66
N SER A 47 12.22 5.46 -2.69
CA SER A 47 12.76 4.12 -2.92
C SER A 47 12.85 3.36 -1.60
N LEU A 48 12.31 2.15 -1.56
CA LEU A 48 12.26 1.28 -0.39
C LEU A 48 13.65 0.77 0.01
N ILE A 49 14.55 0.59 -0.95
CA ILE A 49 15.95 0.19 -0.70
C ILE A 49 16.79 1.35 -0.18
N ILE A 50 16.62 2.55 -0.74
CA ILE A 50 17.45 3.71 -0.35
C ILE A 50 16.97 4.30 0.99
N GLU A 51 15.65 4.35 1.20
CA GLU A 51 15.02 4.97 2.36
C GLU A 51 14.64 3.95 3.44
N GLU A 52 15.37 2.84 3.52
CA GLU A 52 15.12 1.75 4.48
C GLU A 52 15.10 2.30 5.93
N GLU A 53 16.08 3.13 6.31
CA GLU A 53 16.15 3.75 7.65
C GLU A 53 14.91 4.60 7.97
N LYS A 54 14.35 5.30 6.98
CA LYS A 54 13.14 6.11 7.14
C LYS A 54 11.94 5.22 7.52
N ILE A 55 11.83 4.05 6.90
CA ILE A 55 10.77 3.07 7.19
C ILE A 55 10.95 2.50 8.61
N TYR A 56 12.15 2.09 8.98
CA TYR A 56 12.45 1.60 10.33
C TYR A 56 12.14 2.61 11.42
N LYS A 57 12.59 3.85 11.23
CA LYS A 57 12.34 4.93 12.19
C LYS A 57 10.84 5.22 12.32
N ALA A 58 10.12 5.27 11.20
CA ALA A 58 8.67 5.48 11.24
C ALA A 58 7.95 4.32 11.96
N ALA A 59 8.38 3.08 11.76
CA ALA A 59 7.81 1.93 12.46
C ALA A 59 8.07 2.00 13.97
N GLU A 60 9.28 2.35 14.39
CA GLU A 60 9.62 2.53 15.80
C GLU A 60 8.76 3.62 16.45
N GLU A 61 8.71 4.81 15.82
CA GLU A 61 7.94 5.97 16.33
C GLU A 61 6.44 5.70 16.45
N ASN A 62 5.90 4.80 15.62
CA ASN A 62 4.48 4.49 15.58
C ASN A 62 4.14 3.11 16.16
N SER A 63 5.12 2.40 16.75
CA SER A 63 4.95 1.04 17.28
C SER A 63 4.40 0.05 16.25
N TRP A 64 4.86 0.14 15.00
CA TRP A 64 4.57 -0.84 13.95
C TRP A 64 5.57 -1.98 13.97
N THR A 65 5.15 -3.12 13.45
CA THR A 65 6.05 -4.25 13.21
C THR A 65 6.52 -4.21 11.76
N ILE A 66 7.82 -4.39 11.53
CA ILE A 66 8.39 -4.57 10.19
C ILE A 66 8.58 -6.06 9.93
N GLY A 67 8.25 -6.48 8.71
CA GLY A 67 8.48 -7.81 8.21
C GLY A 67 9.01 -7.79 6.77
N THR A 68 9.07 -8.97 6.19
CA THR A 68 9.37 -9.17 4.77
C THR A 68 8.42 -10.18 4.17
N THR A 69 8.04 -9.96 2.92
CA THR A 69 7.21 -10.89 2.15
C THR A 69 8.05 -12.08 1.69
N SER A 70 7.40 -13.10 1.11
CA SER A 70 8.13 -14.23 0.49
C SER A 70 9.01 -13.81 -0.70
N LEU A 71 8.77 -12.63 -1.27
CA LEU A 71 9.57 -12.04 -2.34
C LEU A 71 10.74 -11.19 -1.81
N GLY A 72 10.88 -11.09 -0.48
CA GLY A 72 11.90 -10.27 0.17
C GLY A 72 11.59 -8.78 0.16
N THR A 73 10.37 -8.37 -0.21
CA THR A 73 9.96 -6.97 -0.14
C THR A 73 9.58 -6.59 1.30
N PRO A 74 9.76 -5.33 1.73
CA PRO A 74 9.38 -4.91 3.08
C PRO A 74 7.87 -4.98 3.31
N SER A 75 7.46 -5.32 4.53
CA SER A 75 6.08 -5.19 4.99
C SER A 75 6.00 -4.46 6.32
N ILE A 76 4.88 -3.78 6.56
CA ILE A 76 4.58 -3.05 7.80
C ILE A 76 3.24 -3.53 8.34
N THR A 77 3.19 -3.94 9.60
CA THR A 77 1.94 -4.23 10.30
C THR A 77 1.61 -3.12 11.29
N MET A 78 0.45 -2.49 11.10
CA MET A 78 -0.07 -1.38 11.88
C MET A 78 -1.29 -1.82 12.70
N ASN A 79 -1.38 -1.46 13.98
CA ASN A 79 -2.62 -1.63 14.72
C ASN A 79 -3.59 -0.47 14.40
N ILE A 80 -4.67 -0.76 13.69
CA ILE A 80 -5.67 0.23 13.28
C ILE A 80 -7.03 -0.20 13.80
N TYR A 81 -7.62 0.63 14.67
CA TYR A 81 -8.91 0.36 15.31
C TYR A 81 -8.98 -0.99 16.06
N GLY A 82 -7.85 -1.47 16.59
CA GLY A 82 -7.75 -2.72 17.33
C GLY A 82 -7.53 -3.96 16.45
N GLU A 83 -7.40 -3.79 15.13
CA GLU A 83 -7.07 -4.85 14.18
C GLU A 83 -5.65 -4.62 13.63
N ASP A 84 -4.89 -5.70 13.46
CA ASP A 84 -3.57 -5.62 12.82
C ASP A 84 -3.75 -5.64 11.30
N ILE A 85 -3.29 -4.57 10.65
CA ILE A 85 -3.36 -4.37 9.21
C ILE A 85 -1.95 -4.43 8.64
N SER A 86 -1.69 -5.41 7.80
CA SER A 86 -0.41 -5.53 7.08
C SER A 86 -0.47 -4.75 5.77
N VAL A 87 0.62 -4.05 5.47
CA VAL A 87 0.84 -3.34 4.21
C VAL A 87 2.17 -3.83 3.64
N ASP A 88 2.08 -4.47 2.48
CA ASP A 88 3.24 -4.98 1.74
C ASP A 88 3.70 -3.88 0.77
N LEU A 89 4.98 -3.51 0.86
CA LEU A 89 5.53 -2.37 0.13
C LEU A 89 6.29 -2.86 -1.10
N TYR A 90 5.82 -2.45 -2.27
CA TYR A 90 6.41 -2.78 -3.56
C TYR A 90 7.03 -1.55 -4.22
N GLU A 91 8.13 -1.76 -4.92
CA GLU A 91 8.72 -0.80 -5.86
C GLU A 91 9.16 -1.55 -7.12
N ASN A 92 9.54 -0.82 -8.18
CA ASN A 92 10.07 -1.41 -9.41
C ASN A 92 11.51 -1.93 -9.24
N VAL A 93 11.69 -2.87 -8.32
CA VAL A 93 12.95 -3.54 -8.03
C VAL A 93 12.68 -5.03 -7.76
N MET A 94 13.68 -5.88 -7.95
CA MET A 94 13.58 -7.35 -7.85
C MET A 94 12.67 -7.93 -8.95
N ASP A 95 11.84 -8.92 -8.61
CA ASP A 95 10.99 -9.67 -9.55
C ASP A 95 9.64 -8.98 -9.83
N PHE A 96 9.50 -7.70 -9.46
CA PHE A 96 8.26 -6.94 -9.62
C PHE A 96 8.48 -5.67 -10.46
N TYR A 97 7.65 -5.48 -11.49
CA TYR A 97 7.72 -4.30 -12.35
C TYR A 97 6.36 -3.88 -12.88
N ILE A 98 5.97 -2.63 -12.61
CA ILE A 98 4.82 -1.95 -13.20
C ILE A 98 5.33 -0.83 -14.11
N PRO A 99 5.05 -0.90 -15.43
CA PRO A 99 5.38 0.18 -16.37
C PRO A 99 4.68 1.48 -16.01
N ILE A 100 5.35 2.61 -16.23
CA ILE A 100 4.76 3.94 -15.97
C ILE A 100 3.51 4.18 -16.81
N GLU A 101 3.47 3.67 -18.04
CA GLU A 101 2.33 3.77 -18.95
C GLU A 101 1.10 3.05 -18.38
N ALA A 102 1.32 1.93 -17.67
CA ALA A 102 0.25 1.22 -16.99
C ALA A 102 -0.30 2.05 -15.83
N ILE A 103 0.57 2.69 -15.04
CA ILE A 103 0.16 3.59 -13.95
C ILE A 103 -0.65 4.76 -14.52
N GLU A 104 -0.18 5.41 -15.57
CA GLU A 104 -0.84 6.57 -16.18
C GLU A 104 -2.23 6.23 -16.73
N LEU A 105 -2.38 5.07 -17.37
CA LEU A 105 -3.65 4.64 -17.97
C LEU A 105 -4.63 4.08 -16.94
N CYS A 106 -4.12 3.36 -15.94
CA CYS A 106 -4.91 2.46 -15.12
C CYS A 106 -5.08 2.93 -13.68
N LYS A 107 -4.36 3.96 -13.23
CA LYS A 107 -4.61 4.52 -11.91
C LYS A 107 -6.06 5.01 -11.81
N ARG A 108 -6.70 4.64 -10.73
CA ARG A 108 -8.00 5.13 -10.28
C ARG A 108 -7.81 5.76 -8.90
N THR A 109 -8.74 6.64 -8.54
CA THR A 109 -8.79 7.25 -7.22
C THR A 109 -10.19 7.12 -6.66
N SER A 110 -10.31 6.85 -5.37
CA SER A 110 -11.58 6.92 -4.66
C SER A 110 -11.38 7.61 -3.32
N THR A 111 -12.37 8.40 -2.91
CA THR A 111 -12.37 9.05 -1.60
C THR A 111 -13.05 8.15 -0.58
N ILE A 112 -12.30 7.71 0.42
CA ILE A 112 -12.78 6.83 1.49
C ILE A 112 -12.50 7.52 2.81
N ASN A 113 -13.54 7.81 3.60
CA ASN A 113 -13.40 8.53 4.87
C ASN A 113 -12.57 9.82 4.77
N ASN A 114 -12.80 10.62 3.72
CA ASN A 114 -12.05 11.85 3.40
C ASN A 114 -10.56 11.65 3.08
N VAL A 115 -10.13 10.41 2.80
CA VAL A 115 -8.78 10.09 2.32
C VAL A 115 -8.88 9.70 0.86
N GLU A 116 -8.06 10.33 0.01
CA GLU A 116 -7.89 9.88 -1.38
C GLU A 116 -7.01 8.64 -1.41
N VAL A 117 -7.56 7.56 -1.95
CA VAL A 117 -6.88 6.28 -2.11
C VAL A 117 -6.72 6.01 -3.60
N ALA A 118 -5.46 5.90 -4.05
CA ALA A 118 -5.13 5.51 -5.40
C ALA A 118 -5.02 3.98 -5.50
N TYR A 119 -5.51 3.40 -6.60
CA TYR A 119 -5.45 1.96 -6.86
C TYR A 119 -5.39 1.67 -8.35
N MET A 120 -4.91 0.48 -8.73
CA MET A 120 -4.90 0.04 -10.12
C MET A 120 -6.28 -0.48 -10.54
N ALA A 121 -6.74 -0.07 -11.72
CA ALA A 121 -7.95 -0.60 -12.34
C ALA A 121 -7.85 -2.12 -12.55
N LEU A 122 -8.94 -2.85 -12.34
CA LEU A 122 -8.96 -4.31 -12.44
C LEU A 122 -8.62 -4.83 -13.83
N GLU A 123 -8.96 -4.08 -14.88
CA GLU A 123 -8.66 -4.46 -16.27
C GLU A 123 -7.16 -4.38 -16.57
N CYS A 124 -6.39 -3.70 -15.72
CA CYS A 124 -4.95 -3.57 -15.81
C CYS A 124 -4.24 -4.34 -14.69
N TRP A 125 -4.93 -5.31 -14.09
CA TRP A 125 -4.34 -6.17 -13.09
C TRP A 125 -3.16 -6.92 -13.70
N VAL A 126 -1.96 -6.52 -13.29
CA VAL A 126 -0.72 -7.23 -13.55
C VAL A 126 -0.60 -8.27 -12.44
N VAL A 127 -0.60 -9.54 -12.82
CA VAL A 127 -0.33 -10.68 -11.91
C VAL A 127 1.17 -10.84 -11.78
#